data_AF-A0A316AFA4-F1
#
_entry.id   AF-A0A316AFA4-F1
#
_cell.length_a   1.000
_cell.length_b   1.000
_cell.length_c   1.000
_cell.angle_alpha   90.00
_cell.angle_beta   90.00
_cell.angle_gamma   90.00
#
_symmetry.space_group_name_H-M   'P 1'
#
loop_
_entity.id
_entity.type
_entity.pdbx_description
1 polymer ?
#
loop_
_entity_poly.entity_id
_entity_poly.type
_entity_poly.pdbx_seq_one_letter_code
_entity_poly.pdbx_strand_id
1 'polypeptide(L)'
;MTHITTGHEIVEDTDEILAAARRLESQGDDDATIDPTHVSRPDNPMTRLEDAVAASHRADVALFEAVQSAAAAGASWAAIGAVLGVSRQAVRQRFGPLIKTK
;
A
#
# COMPACT_ATOMS: atom_id res chain seq x y z
N MET A 1 41.59 -14.13 -26.18
CA MET A 1 41.48 -14.88 -27.46
C MET A 1 40.46 -15.97 -27.20
N THR A 2 39.22 -15.87 -27.69
CA THR A 2 38.86 -15.88 -29.12
C THR A 2 37.53 -15.15 -29.34
N HIS A 3 37.48 -14.35 -30.41
CA HIS A 3 36.29 -13.70 -30.96
C HIS A 3 35.23 -14.73 -31.39
N ILE A 4 33.95 -14.39 -31.21
CA ILE A 4 32.91 -14.87 -32.11
C ILE A 4 32.10 -13.66 -32.57
N THR A 5 32.39 -13.23 -33.79
CA THR A 5 31.58 -12.37 -34.65
C THR A 5 30.71 -13.28 -35.51
N THR A 6 29.39 -13.10 -35.48
CA THR A 6 28.42 -13.28 -36.59
C THR A 6 27.15 -12.57 -36.09
N GLY A 7 26.77 -11.41 -36.59
CA GLY A 7 26.29 -11.22 -37.95
C GLY A 7 24.76 -11.35 -37.93
N HIS A 8 24.10 -10.35 -37.36
CA HIS A 8 22.65 -10.23 -37.24
C HIS A 8 22.07 -9.86 -38.61
N GLU A 9 21.44 -10.82 -39.28
CA GLU A 9 20.57 -10.57 -40.42
C GLU A 9 19.24 -11.25 -40.12
N ILE A 10 18.25 -10.44 -39.74
CA ILE A 10 16.85 -10.68 -40.09
C ILE A 10 16.31 -9.32 -40.51
N VAL A 11 16.37 -9.08 -41.82
CA VAL A 11 15.56 -8.07 -42.50
C VAL A 11 14.26 -8.74 -42.90
N GLU A 12 13.22 -8.61 -42.09
CA GLU A 12 11.85 -8.93 -42.50
C GLU A 12 10.95 -7.74 -42.16
N ASP A 13 10.76 -6.93 -43.20
CA ASP A 13 9.51 -6.30 -43.61
C ASP A 13 8.66 -5.64 -42.51
N THR A 14 9.01 -4.38 -42.19
CA THR A 14 8.27 -3.51 -41.26
C THR A 14 6.88 -3.10 -41.78
N ASP A 15 6.48 -3.51 -42.99
CA ASP A 15 5.24 -3.05 -43.64
C ASP A 15 3.98 -3.83 -43.18
N GLU A 16 4.15 -5.03 -42.62
CA GLU A 16 3.02 -5.84 -42.13
C GLU A 16 2.40 -5.29 -40.83
N ILE A 17 3.21 -4.65 -39.98
CA ILE A 17 2.78 -4.12 -38.68
C ILE A 17 1.79 -2.95 -38.86
N LEU A 18 1.95 -2.16 -39.92
CA LEU A 18 1.11 -0.97 -40.14
C LEU A 18 -0.26 -1.33 -40.73
N ALA A 19 -0.36 -2.43 -41.48
CA ALA A 19 -1.64 -2.94 -42.01
C ALA A 19 -2.52 -3.57 -40.91
N ALA A 20 -1.91 -4.18 -39.88
CA ALA A 20 -2.62 -4.76 -38.73
C ALA A 20 -3.35 -3.71 -37.88
N ALA A 21 -2.84 -2.47 -37.83
CA ALA A 21 -3.41 -1.40 -37.02
C ALA A 21 -4.83 -0.99 -37.47
N ARG A 22 -5.15 -1.10 -38.76
CA ARG A 22 -6.43 -0.65 -39.33
C ARG A 22 -7.59 -1.64 -39.12
N ARG A 23 -7.31 -2.83 -38.60
CA ARG A 23 -8.34 -3.86 -38.33
C ARG A 23 -8.99 -3.70 -36.95
N LEU A 24 -8.34 -2.96 -36.05
CA LEU A 24 -8.76 -2.84 -34.65
C LEU A 24 -9.89 -1.81 -34.43
N GLU A 25 -10.17 -0.93 -35.39
CA GLU A 25 -11.17 0.13 -35.23
C GLU A 25 -12.63 -0.31 -35.45
N SER A 26 -12.86 -1.55 -35.89
CA SER A 26 -14.21 -2.06 -36.22
C SER A 26 -14.76 -3.11 -35.23
N GLN A 27 -14.22 -3.23 -34.02
CA GLN A 27 -14.74 -4.15 -33.01
C GLN A 27 -14.98 -3.44 -31.67
N GLY A 28 -15.90 -2.48 -31.69
CA GLY A 28 -16.60 -2.03 -30.51
C GLY A 28 -18.02 -2.59 -30.54
N ASP A 29 -18.27 -3.65 -29.78
CA ASP A 29 -19.53 -3.93 -29.08
C ASP A 29 -19.36 -5.24 -28.29
N ASP A 30 -18.72 -5.19 -27.13
CA ASP A 30 -18.86 -6.22 -26.11
C ASP A 30 -18.73 -5.52 -24.75
N ASP A 31 -19.89 -5.26 -24.16
CA ASP A 31 -20.12 -4.77 -22.81
C ASP A 31 -19.47 -5.69 -21.77
N ALA A 32 -18.17 -5.55 -21.57
CA ALA A 32 -17.53 -5.97 -20.34
C ALA A 32 -17.56 -4.78 -19.39
N THR A 33 -18.69 -4.61 -18.71
CA THR A 33 -18.71 -3.92 -17.42
C THR A 33 -17.67 -4.62 -16.53
N ILE A 34 -16.45 -4.09 -16.51
CA ILE A 34 -15.50 -4.39 -15.45
C ILE A 34 -16.11 -3.72 -14.22
N ASP A 35 -16.94 -4.44 -13.46
CA ASP A 35 -17.25 -4.05 -12.10
C ASP A 35 -15.98 -4.28 -11.27
N PRO A 36 -15.25 -3.23 -10.85
CA PRO A 36 -14.01 -3.41 -10.09
C PRO A 36 -14.27 -3.88 -8.64
N THR A 37 -15.52 -4.18 -8.28
CA THR A 37 -15.95 -4.38 -6.88
C THR A 37 -16.08 -5.84 -6.48
N HIS A 38 -15.75 -6.81 -7.34
CA HIS A 38 -15.86 -8.21 -6.93
C HIS A 38 -14.79 -9.15 -7.47
N VAL A 39 -13.51 -8.80 -7.28
CA VAL A 39 -12.55 -9.86 -6.95
C VAL A 39 -12.83 -10.31 -5.52
N SER A 40 -13.82 -11.20 -5.36
CA SER A 40 -13.90 -12.04 -4.16
C SER A 40 -12.63 -12.89 -4.12
N ARG A 41 -11.56 -12.32 -3.56
CA ARG A 41 -10.50 -13.10 -2.94
C ARG A 41 -11.24 -14.12 -2.06
N PRO A 42 -10.97 -15.42 -2.20
CA PRO A 42 -11.63 -16.43 -1.39
C PRO A 42 -11.59 -15.92 0.05
N ASP A 43 -12.76 -15.81 0.63
CA ASP A 43 -13.01 -15.24 1.94
C ASP A 43 -12.41 -16.16 3.01
N ASN A 44 -11.08 -16.21 3.03
CA ASN A 44 -10.32 -17.05 3.90
C ASN A 44 -10.25 -16.32 5.24
N PRO A 45 -10.82 -16.90 6.31
CA PRO A 45 -10.81 -16.27 7.63
C PRO A 45 -9.38 -15.97 8.10
N MET A 46 -8.38 -16.76 7.67
CA MET A 46 -6.99 -16.53 8.00
C MET A 46 -6.44 -15.28 7.30
N THR A 47 -6.72 -15.10 6.01
CA THR A 47 -6.29 -13.89 5.28
C THR A 47 -6.96 -12.64 5.85
N ARG A 48 -8.25 -12.72 6.22
CA ARG A 48 -8.92 -11.63 6.93
C ARG A 48 -8.27 -11.31 8.28
N LEU A 49 -7.85 -12.33 9.03
CA LEU A 49 -7.15 -12.15 10.29
C LEU A 49 -5.79 -11.48 10.08
N GLU A 50 -5.01 -11.92 9.09
CA GLU A 50 -3.73 -11.30 8.71
C GLU A 50 -3.91 -9.82 8.34
N ASP A 51 -4.91 -9.50 7.53
CA ASP A 51 -5.23 -8.13 7.15
C ASP A 51 -5.64 -7.27 8.36
N ALA A 52 -6.46 -7.81 9.27
CA ALA A 52 -6.87 -7.15 10.49
C ALA A 52 -5.70 -6.90 11.44
N VAL A 53 -4.79 -7.87 11.58
CA VAL A 53 -3.56 -7.72 12.36
C VAL A 53 -2.67 -6.63 11.76
N ALA A 54 -2.47 -6.65 10.45
CA ALA A 54 -1.68 -5.62 9.76
C ALA A 54 -2.31 -4.23 9.91
N ALA A 55 -3.64 -4.12 9.85
CA ALA A 55 -4.36 -2.87 10.08
C ALA A 55 -4.21 -2.39 11.53
N SER A 56 -4.33 -3.28 12.51
CA SER A 56 -4.12 -2.97 13.93
C SER A 56 -2.71 -2.45 14.18
N HIS A 57 -1.69 -3.10 13.64
CA HIS A 57 -0.30 -2.65 13.77
C HIS A 57 -0.09 -1.25 13.19
N ARG A 58 -0.65 -0.96 12.00
CA ARG A 58 -0.58 0.38 11.42
C ARG A 58 -1.28 1.42 12.28
N ALA A 59 -2.44 1.08 12.85
CA ALA A 59 -3.17 1.97 13.75
C ALA A 59 -2.38 2.24 15.04
N ASP A 60 -1.73 1.22 15.62
CA ASP A 60 -0.89 1.37 16.81
C ASP A 60 0.33 2.27 16.54
N VAL A 61 0.99 2.11 15.38
CA VAL A 61 2.11 2.97 14.97
C VAL A 61 1.63 4.42 14.80
N ALA A 62 0.56 4.64 14.04
CA ALA A 62 0.01 5.98 13.83
C ALA A 62 -0.42 6.64 15.15
N LEU A 63 -0.99 5.87 16.08
CA LEU A 63 -1.35 6.35 17.41
C LEU A 63 -0.11 6.77 18.21
N PHE A 64 0.96 5.96 18.17
CA PHE A 64 2.21 6.28 18.83
C PHE A 64 2.83 7.58 18.30
N GLU A 65 2.90 7.73 16.98
CA GLU A 65 3.40 8.94 16.32
C GLU A 65 2.59 10.17 16.72
N ALA A 66 1.25 10.08 16.70
CA ALA A 66 0.38 11.17 17.11
C ALA A 66 0.59 11.58 18.58
N VAL A 67 0.73 10.60 19.49
CA VAL A 67 1.02 10.86 20.90
C VAL A 67 2.40 11.51 21.06
N GLN A 68 3.41 11.02 20.33
CA GLN A 68 4.75 11.59 20.35
C GLN A 68 4.76 13.04 19.84
N SER A 69 4.10 13.32 18.71
CA SER A 69 3.97 14.69 18.19
C SER A 69 3.22 15.61 19.15
N ALA A 70 2.13 15.14 19.76
CA ALA A 70 1.40 15.93 20.76
C ALA A 70 2.26 16.26 21.98
N ALA A 71 2.99 15.27 22.51
CA ALA A 71 3.90 15.46 23.63
C ALA A 71 5.04 16.43 23.26
N ALA A 72 5.62 16.31 22.06
CA ALA A 72 6.66 17.20 21.55
C ALA A 72 6.16 18.63 21.34
N ALA A 73 4.90 18.81 20.97
CA ALA A 73 4.23 20.11 20.89
C ALA A 73 3.89 20.72 22.27
N GLY A 74 4.22 20.04 23.37
CA GLY A 74 4.01 20.52 24.74
C GLY A 74 2.64 20.16 25.33
N ALA A 75 1.85 19.31 24.68
CA ALA A 75 0.59 18.84 25.27
C ALA A 75 0.86 18.06 26.56
N SER A 76 0.05 18.31 27.58
CA SER A 76 0.17 17.57 28.85
C SER A 76 -0.33 16.12 28.69
N TRP A 77 0.26 15.19 29.44
CA TRP A 77 -0.21 13.81 29.51
C TRP A 77 -1.68 13.66 29.94
N ALA A 78 -2.21 14.64 30.67
CA ALA A 78 -3.62 14.68 31.05
C ALA A 78 -4.53 14.96 29.83
N ALA A 79 -4.15 15.95 29.02
CA ALA A 79 -4.88 16.29 27.80
C ALA A 79 -4.86 15.14 26.78
N ILE A 80 -3.70 14.50 26.61
CA ILE A 80 -3.58 13.33 25.73
C ILE A 80 -4.46 12.17 26.26
N GLY A 81 -4.45 11.91 27.57
CA GLY A 81 -5.30 10.88 28.17
C GLY A 81 -6.79 11.14 27.98
N ALA A 82 -7.22 12.40 28.08
CA ALA A 82 -8.61 12.77 27.83
C ALA A 82 -9.07 12.43 26.40
N VAL A 83 -8.22 12.66 25.40
CA VAL A 83 -8.51 12.27 23.99
C VAL A 83 -8.56 10.76 23.82
N LEU A 84 -7.66 10.03 24.49
CA LEU A 84 -7.57 8.58 24.42
C LEU A 84 -8.62 7.85 25.28
N GLY A 85 -9.40 8.58 26.09
CA GLY A 85 -10.36 7.98 27.02
C GLY A 85 -9.72 7.21 28.18
N VAL A 86 -8.46 7.50 28.52
CA VAL A 86 -7.71 6.82 29.59
C VAL A 86 -7.09 7.82 30.56
N SER A 87 -6.71 7.34 31.75
CA SER A 87 -6.09 8.20 32.76
C SER A 87 -4.71 8.69 32.34
N ARG A 88 -4.31 9.88 32.84
CA ARG A 88 -2.95 10.42 32.66
C ARG A 88 -1.86 9.40 33.03
N GLN A 89 -2.05 8.66 34.12
CA GLN A 89 -1.09 7.66 34.57
C GLN A 89 -0.98 6.50 33.58
N ALA A 90 -2.09 6.04 33.01
CA ALA A 90 -2.09 5.00 31.99
C ALA A 90 -1.33 5.45 30.73
N VAL A 91 -1.54 6.69 30.26
CA VAL A 91 -0.78 7.24 29.13
C VAL A 91 0.71 7.33 29.46
N ARG A 92 1.06 7.90 30.62
CA ARG A 92 2.48 8.08 30.99
C ARG A 92 3.20 6.74 31.20
N GLN A 93 2.52 5.71 31.69
CA GLN A 93 3.08 4.37 31.81
C GLN A 93 3.30 3.72 30.43
N ARG A 94 2.32 3.84 29.52
CA ARG A 94 2.38 3.23 28.19
C ARG A 94 3.40 3.93 27.28
N PHE A 95 3.36 5.26 27.22
CA PHE A 95 4.10 6.03 26.22
C PHE A 95 5.34 6.76 26.79
N GLY A 96 5.35 7.07 28.09
CA GLY A 96 6.46 7.74 28.74
C GLY A 96 7.84 7.07 28.60
N PRO A 97 7.98 5.73 28.72
CA PRO A 97 9.27 5.07 28.51
C PRO A 97 9.67 5.02 27.02
N LEU A 98 8.71 5.08 26.10
CA LEU A 98 8.92 4.96 24.65
C LEU A 98 9.32 6.29 23.99
N ILE A 99 8.87 7.43 24.56
CA ILE A 99 9.10 8.78 24.01
C ILE A 99 10.32 9.45 24.69
N LYS A 100 11.23 8.69 25.32
CA LYS A 100 12.47 9.25 25.83
C LYS A 100 13.35 9.75 24.67
N THR A 101 13.24 11.03 24.35
CA THR A 101 14.21 11.79 23.57
C THR A 101 15.53 11.82 24.33
N LYS A 102 16.60 11.31 23.70
CA LYS A 102 17.98 11.41 24.17
C LYS A 102 18.53 12.80 23.87
#